data_AF-A0A924XYN4-F1
#
_entry.id   AF-A0A924XYN4-F1
#
_cell.length_a   1.000
_cell.length_b   1.000
_cell.length_c   1.000
_cell.angle_alpha   90.00
_cell.angle_beta   90.00
_cell.angle_gamma   90.00
#
_symmetry.space_group_name_H-M   'P 1'
#
loop_
_entity.id
_entity.type
_entity.pdbx_description
1 polymer ?
#
loop_
_entity_poly.entity_id
_entity_poly.type
_entity_poly.pdbx_seq_one_letter_code
_entity_poly.pdbx_strand_id
1 'polypeptide(L)'
;LVLMPRETPLHVGHCRLLLQAAEMGAIIAPPMPALYSRPETLDDAINHSVGRVLDLFGIESGLVKRWKGARQHAKESPRLGRRK
;
A
#
# COMPACT_ATOMS: atom_id res chain seq x y z
N LEU A 1 -1.04 -16.78 -7.62
CA LEU A 1 -1.23 -16.91 -6.16
C LEU A 1 -0.76 -15.61 -5.51
N VAL A 2 -1.56 -15.00 -4.62
CA VAL A 2 -1.14 -13.84 -3.83
C VAL A 2 -1.16 -14.24 -2.35
N LEU A 3 -0.06 -13.98 -1.64
CA LEU A 3 0.08 -14.25 -0.22
C LEU A 3 0.16 -12.93 0.55
N MET A 4 -0.71 -12.74 1.55
CA MET A 4 -0.71 -11.58 2.43
C MET A 4 -0.26 -11.95 3.86
N PRO A 5 1.02 -12.26 4.08
CA PRO A 5 1.50 -12.67 5.39
C PRO A 5 1.44 -11.51 6.40
N ARG A 6 0.90 -11.78 7.60
CA ARG A 6 0.89 -10.84 8.73
C ARG A 6 1.62 -11.48 9.90
N GLU A 7 2.90 -11.17 10.05
CA GLU A 7 3.74 -11.58 11.17
C GLU A 7 4.84 -10.52 11.38
N THR A 8 5.26 -10.31 12.63
CA THR A 8 6.38 -9.45 12.99
C THR A 8 6.88 -9.76 14.41
N PRO A 9 8.18 -9.99 14.63
CA PRO A 9 9.27 -9.99 13.65
C PRO A 9 9.31 -11.28 12.80
N LEU A 10 9.93 -11.20 11.62
CA LEU A 10 10.16 -12.39 10.81
C LEU A 10 11.47 -13.07 11.23
N HIS A 11 11.40 -14.37 11.53
CA HIS A 11 12.60 -15.20 11.67
C HIS A 11 13.04 -15.77 10.32
N VAL A 12 14.27 -16.30 10.25
CA VAL A 12 14.87 -16.82 8.99
C VAL A 12 14.00 -17.85 8.27
N GLY A 13 13.33 -18.74 9.01
CA GLY A 13 12.36 -19.69 8.43
C GLY A 13 11.22 -19.03 7.64
N HIS A 14 10.60 -17.96 8.15
CA HIS A 14 9.59 -17.20 7.41
C HIS A 14 10.15 -16.64 6.11
N CYS A 15 11.33 -16.00 6.17
CA CYS A 15 11.96 -15.42 4.99
C CYS A 15 12.29 -16.48 3.92
N ARG A 16 12.77 -17.67 4.32
CA ARG A 16 13.05 -18.77 3.39
C ARG A 16 11.79 -19.27 2.68
N LEU A 17 10.69 -19.44 3.42
CA LEU A 17 9.41 -19.88 2.84
C LEU A 17 8.81 -18.82 1.91
N LEU A 18 8.87 -17.55 2.30
CA LEU A 18 8.39 -16.44 1.47
C LEU A 18 9.22 -16.28 0.19
N LEU A 19 10.54 -16.48 0.27
CA LEU A 19 11.43 -16.49 -0.90
C LEU A 19 11.08 -17.64 -1.84
N GLN A 20 10.98 -18.88 -1.33
CA GLN A 20 10.63 -20.04 -2.15
C GLN A 20 9.27 -19.87 -2.85
N ALA A 21 8.27 -19.36 -2.13
CA ALA A 21 6.97 -19.06 -2.72
C ALA A 21 7.08 -18.01 -3.84
N ALA A 22 7.88 -16.95 -3.64
CA ALA A 22 8.12 -15.93 -4.65
C ALA A 22 8.83 -16.48 -5.89
N GLU A 23 9.84 -17.34 -5.71
CA GLU A 23 10.56 -18.02 -6.79
C GLU A 23 9.64 -18.93 -7.63
N MET A 24 8.60 -19.50 -7.01
CA MET A 24 7.56 -20.28 -7.69
C MET A 24 6.47 -19.43 -8.35
N GLY A 25 6.60 -18.10 -8.35
CA GLY A 25 5.67 -17.17 -8.99
C GLY A 25 4.52 -16.68 -8.11
N ALA A 26 4.56 -16.90 -6.79
CA ALA A 26 3.62 -16.25 -5.88
C ALA A 26 3.99 -14.77 -5.68
N ILE A 27 2.98 -13.91 -5.52
CA ILE A 27 3.20 -12.50 -5.14
C ILE A 27 3.11 -12.40 -3.62
N ILE A 28 4.18 -11.89 -2.98
CA ILE A 28 4.22 -11.63 -1.54
C ILE A 28 3.79 -10.19 -1.28
N ALA A 29 2.57 -10.01 -0.77
CA ALA A 29 1.94 -8.72 -0.55
C ALA A 29 1.54 -8.55 0.93
N PRO A 30 2.50 -8.38 1.85
CA PRO A 30 2.18 -8.18 3.26
C PRO A 30 1.32 -6.92 3.44
N PRO A 31 0.32 -6.92 4.35
CA PRO A 31 -0.55 -5.77 4.59
C PRO A 31 0.20 -4.68 5.38
N MET A 32 1.01 -3.91 4.66
CA MET A 32 1.79 -2.79 5.21
C MET A 32 1.06 -1.47 4.94
N PRO A 33 0.64 -0.71 5.98
CA PRO A 33 -0.12 0.52 5.80
C PRO A 33 0.62 1.57 4.95
N ALA A 34 -0.05 2.08 3.93
CA ALA A 34 0.48 3.10 3.02
C ALA A 34 0.33 4.52 3.61
N LEU A 35 1.11 4.85 4.65
CA LEU A 35 0.96 6.13 5.37
C LEU A 35 1.20 7.39 4.51
N TYR A 36 1.83 7.26 3.34
CA TYR A 36 1.98 8.37 2.40
C TYR A 36 0.65 8.90 1.85
N SER A 37 -0.43 8.10 1.89
CA SER A 37 -1.76 8.53 1.48
C SER A 37 -2.46 9.37 2.54
N ARG A 38 -1.85 9.55 3.72
CA ARG A 38 -2.42 10.23 4.89
C ARG A 38 -3.85 9.71 5.19
N PRO A 39 -4.00 8.41 5.52
CA PRO A 39 -5.31 7.87 5.89
C PRO A 39 -5.84 8.58 7.14
N GLU A 40 -7.12 8.93 7.14
CA GLU A 40 -7.79 9.56 8.30
C GLU A 40 -8.38 8.49 9.22
N THR A 41 -8.68 7.32 8.67
CA THR A 41 -9.28 6.19 9.38
C THR A 41 -8.48 4.90 9.20
N LEU A 42 -8.68 3.94 10.09
CA LEU A 42 -8.14 2.58 9.92
C LEU A 42 -8.68 1.93 8.64
N ASP A 43 -9.95 2.17 8.32
CA ASP A 43 -10.59 1.65 7.11
C ASP A 43 -9.92 2.17 5.84
N ASP A 44 -9.43 3.42 5.81
CA ASP A 44 -8.66 3.94 4.67
C ASP A 44 -7.39 3.12 4.42
N ALA A 45 -6.68 2.74 5.49
CA ALA A 45 -5.47 1.94 5.39
C ALA A 45 -5.76 0.50 4.94
N ILE A 46 -6.85 -0.09 5.44
CA ILE A 46 -7.33 -1.42 5.03
C ILE A 46 -7.76 -1.40 3.56
N ASN A 47 -8.61 -0.46 3.17
CA ASN A 47 -9.12 -0.30 1.80
C ASN A 47 -8.01 -0.06 0.79
N HIS A 48 -7.00 0.74 1.15
CA HIS A 48 -5.82 0.91 0.32
C HIS A 48 -5.10 -0.43 0.10
N SER A 49 -4.88 -1.20 1.17
CA SER A 49 -4.16 -2.49 1.10
C SER A 49 -4.92 -3.53 0.29
N VAL A 50 -6.24 -3.67 0.53
CA VAL A 50 -7.13 -4.57 -0.21
C VAL A 50 -7.20 -4.17 -1.68
N GLY A 51 -7.39 -2.90 -1.97
CA GLY A 51 -7.50 -2.43 -3.35
C GLY A 51 -6.22 -2.67 -4.15
N ARG A 52 -5.03 -2.54 -3.53
CA ARG A 52 -3.75 -2.90 -4.17
C ARG A 52 -3.63 -4.39 -4.49
N VAL A 53 -4.25 -5.26 -3.70
CA VAL A 53 -4.30 -6.70 -3.96
C VAL A 53 -5.31 -7.02 -5.05
N LEU A 54 -6.47 -6.37 -5.06
CA LEU A 54 -7.46 -6.52 -6.12
C LEU A 54 -6.93 -6.07 -7.48
N ASP A 55 -6.11 -5.01 -7.53
CA ASP A 55 -5.40 -4.58 -8.74
C ASP A 55 -4.55 -5.72 -9.36
N LEU A 56 -3.97 -6.62 -8.54
CA LEU A 56 -3.17 -7.76 -9.04
C LEU A 56 -4.02 -8.82 -9.78
N PHE A 57 -5.33 -8.85 -9.50
CA PHE A 57 -6.29 -9.71 -10.17
C PHE A 57 -7.04 -9.00 -11.31
N GLY A 58 -6.69 -7.74 -11.62
CA GLY A 58 -7.40 -6.95 -12.62
C GLY A 58 -8.79 -6.50 -12.18
N ILE A 59 -9.07 -6.48 -10.88
CA ILE A 59 -10.37 -6.06 -10.32
C ILE A 59 -10.30 -4.59 -9.92
N GLU A 60 -11.00 -3.74 -10.67
CA GLU A 60 -11.10 -2.30 -10.36
C GLU A 60 -12.10 -2.07 -9.23
N SER A 61 -11.60 -1.82 -8.02
CA SER A 61 -12.44 -1.62 -6.83
C SER A 61 -12.84 -0.16 -6.57
N GLY A 62 -12.16 0.80 -7.19
CA GLY A 62 -12.31 2.23 -6.89
C GLY A 62 -11.84 2.64 -5.48
N LEU A 63 -11.34 1.70 -4.67
CA LEU A 63 -10.97 1.92 -3.27
C LEU A 63 -9.62 2.64 -3.10
N VAL A 64 -8.74 2.58 -4.11
CA VAL A 64 -7.38 3.11 -4.01
C VAL A 64 -7.27 4.45 -4.73
N LYS A 65 -6.94 5.51 -3.98
CA LYS A 65 -6.43 6.75 -4.57
C LYS A 65 -5.01 6.50 -5.09
N ARG A 66 -4.88 6.25 -6.40
CA ARG A 66 -3.56 6.04 -7.04
C ARG A 66 -2.68 7.28 -6.87
N TRP A 67 -1.43 7.06 -6.47
CA TRP A 67 -0.43 8.12 -6.33
C TRP A 67 -0.18 8.82 -7.68
N LYS A 68 -0.41 10.14 -7.74
CA LYS A 68 -0.24 10.98 -8.96
C LYS A 68 1.07 11.79 -8.99
N GLY A 69 1.97 11.56 -8.04
CA GLY A 69 3.24 12.28 -7.94
C GLY A 69 3.19 13.58 -7.12
N ALA A 70 4.35 13.99 -6.59
CA ALA A 70 4.48 15.13 -5.70
C ALA A 70 4.12 16.49 -6.32
N ARG A 71 4.17 16.61 -7.66
CA ARG A 71 3.90 17.88 -8.37
C ARG A 71 2.44 18.35 -8.28
N GLN A 72 1.49 17.45 -8.01
CA GLN A 72 0.08 17.83 -7.90
C GLN A 72 -0.26 18.37 -6.50
N HIS A 73 0.32 17.81 -5.43
CA HIS A 73 0.11 18.28 -4.05
C HIS A 73 0.51 19.74 -3.81
N ALA A 74 1.51 20.25 -4.53
CA ALA A 74 1.96 21.64 -4.42
C ALA A 74 0.93 22.67 -4.94
N LYS A 75 -0.01 22.26 -5.80
CA LYS A 75 -1.03 23.17 -6.36
C LYS A 75 -2.24 23.36 -5.42
N GLU A 76 -2.48 22.43 -4.51
CA GLU A 76 -3.67 22.39 -3.65
C GLU A 76 -3.44 22.95 -2.24
N SER A 77 -2.18 23.18 -1.84
CA SER A 77 -1.89 23.80 -0.55
C SER A 77 -2.27 25.29 -0.58
N PRO A 78 -3.12 25.78 0.33
CA PRO A 78 -3.37 27.21 0.47
C PRO A 78 -2.04 27.91 0.75
N ARG A 79 -1.66 28.88 -0.09
CA ARG A 79 -0.48 29.71 0.18
C ARG A 79 -0.78 30.48 1.46
N LEU A 80 -0.26 29.98 2.59
CA LEU A 80 -0.38 30.66 3.88
C LEU A 80 0.21 32.05 3.70
N GLY A 81 -0.65 33.06 3.89
CA GLY A 81 -0.38 34.43 3.50
C GLY A 81 0.96 34.93 4.03
N ARG A 82 1.76 35.51 3.13
CA ARG A 82 2.81 36.47 3.49
C ARG A 82 2.14 37.59 4.30
N ARG A 83 2.19 37.52 5.62
CA ARG A 83 2.04 38.72 6.45
C ARG A 83 3.35 39.50 6.29
N LYS A 84 3.20 40.74 5.82
CA LYS A 84 4.24 41.77 5.83
C LYS A 84 4.58 42.13 7.26
#